data_AF-A0A7C3L2L7-F1
#
_entry.id   AF-A0A7C3L2L7-F1
#
_cell.length_a   1.000
_cell.length_b   1.000
_cell.length_c   1.000
_cell.angle_alpha   90.00
_cell.angle_beta   90.00
_cell.angle_gamma   90.00
#
_symmetry.space_group_name_H-M   'P 1'
#
loop_
_entity.id
_entity.type
_entity.pdbx_description
1 polymer ?
#
loop_
_entity_poly.entity_id
_entity_poly.type
_entity_poly.pdbx_seq_one_letter_code
_entity_poly.pdbx_strand_id
1 'polypeptide(L)'
;YIRGVGYYRQGLYKSAVKELETVPPDHPRFKRAQAYLAKANTRDMDARAHINTALRYRKEGELFEAKKEFEEALEVYPKHRRVQMLLEALDLDIEATVNFYYEKGQEEFEKRNYEEARVAFLEALKADPEENRILTEMSKTNDILVKTYLKEGIAFYEKGMFDEAVKRLEKAYQINPVNPLLANQLTDIYNRRALKYYREDKLSQAVIDLNRSLEIKPGQEEIRNQLAQIQERLGQLEKIGP
;
A
#
# COMPACT_ATOMS: atom_id res chain seq x y z
N TYR A 1 19.64 19.91 -39.55
CA TYR A 1 18.58 18.93 -39.96
C TYR A 1 19.01 17.48 -39.81
N ILE A 2 19.93 16.91 -40.62
CA ILE A 2 20.22 15.46 -40.62
C ILE A 2 20.69 14.98 -39.24
N ARG A 3 21.65 15.69 -38.62
CA ARG A 3 22.12 15.39 -37.26
C ARG A 3 20.98 15.41 -36.24
N GLY A 4 20.15 16.45 -36.24
CA GLY A 4 18.99 16.57 -35.35
C GLY A 4 17.97 15.43 -35.48
N VAL A 5 17.63 15.03 -36.72
CA VAL A 5 16.77 13.84 -36.94
C VAL A 5 17.47 12.55 -36.51
N GLY A 6 18.79 12.46 -36.70
CA GLY A 6 19.60 11.35 -36.19
C GLY A 6 19.52 11.23 -34.67
N TYR A 7 19.69 12.34 -33.95
CA TYR A 7 19.53 12.38 -32.49
C TYR A 7 18.11 12.04 -32.04
N TYR A 8 17.09 12.53 -32.74
CA TYR A 8 15.69 12.18 -32.45
C TYR A 8 15.47 10.67 -32.54
N ARG A 9 15.97 10.02 -33.59
CA ARG A 9 15.85 8.56 -33.78
C ARG A 9 16.63 7.75 -32.76
N GLN A 10 17.66 8.34 -32.14
CA GLN A 10 18.45 7.72 -31.08
C GLN A 10 17.85 7.98 -29.68
N GLY A 11 16.70 8.67 -29.58
CA GLY A 11 16.09 9.08 -28.31
C GLY A 11 16.82 10.23 -27.62
N LEU A 12 17.80 10.87 -28.27
CA LEU A 12 18.58 11.98 -27.71
C LEU A 12 17.83 13.31 -27.93
N TYR A 13 16.62 13.44 -27.39
CA TYR A 13 15.72 14.55 -27.73
C TYR A 13 16.29 15.93 -27.39
N LYS A 14 16.99 16.11 -26.27
CA LYS A 14 17.69 17.37 -25.96
C LYS A 14 18.70 17.79 -27.04
N SER A 15 19.48 16.83 -27.54
CA SER A 15 20.43 17.05 -28.64
C SER A 15 19.72 17.27 -29.97
N ALA A 16 18.59 16.58 -30.18
CA ALA A 16 17.74 16.75 -31.35
C ALA A 16 17.16 18.17 -31.41
N VAL A 17 16.60 18.68 -30.30
CA VAL A 17 16.09 20.04 -30.15
C VAL A 17 17.16 21.06 -30.52
N LYS A 18 18.34 20.97 -29.88
CA LYS A 18 19.47 21.88 -30.13
C LYS A 18 19.89 21.94 -31.61
N GLU A 19 19.92 20.81 -32.31
CA GLU A 19 20.33 20.75 -33.73
C GLU A 19 19.21 21.06 -34.74
N LEU A 20 17.94 20.99 -34.31
CA LEU A 20 16.77 21.27 -35.15
C LEU A 20 16.39 22.75 -35.09
N GLU A 21 16.59 23.41 -33.95
CA GLU A 21 16.39 24.86 -33.77
C GLU A 21 17.31 25.70 -34.66
N THR A 22 18.51 25.20 -34.97
CA THR A 22 19.48 25.92 -35.81
C THR A 22 19.20 25.81 -37.31
N VAL A 23 18.11 25.14 -37.73
CA VAL A 23 17.76 25.02 -39.15
C VAL A 23 17.09 26.32 -39.62
N PRO A 24 17.64 27.03 -40.61
CA PRO A 24 17.13 28.35 -40.98
C PRO A 24 15.83 28.26 -41.83
N PRO A 25 14.97 29.30 -41.83
CA PRO A 25 13.66 29.28 -42.50
C PRO A 25 13.68 29.03 -44.01
N ASP A 26 14.75 29.43 -44.68
CA ASP A 26 15.00 29.28 -46.11
C ASP A 26 15.49 27.86 -46.49
N HIS A 27 15.85 27.03 -45.51
CA HIS A 27 16.32 25.67 -45.75
C HIS A 27 15.20 24.79 -46.35
N PRO A 28 15.45 23.99 -47.40
CA PRO A 28 14.43 23.17 -48.08
C PRO A 28 13.68 22.18 -47.17
N ARG A 29 14.28 21.80 -46.05
CA ARG A 29 13.70 20.90 -45.04
C ARG A 29 13.20 21.59 -43.77
N PHE A 30 13.06 22.92 -43.76
CA PHE A 30 12.67 23.69 -42.56
C PHE A 30 11.34 23.23 -41.96
N LYS A 31 10.28 23.08 -42.77
CA LYS A 31 8.98 22.57 -42.29
C LYS A 31 9.09 21.20 -41.62
N ARG A 32 9.90 20.29 -42.18
CA ARG A 32 10.16 18.98 -41.58
C ARG A 32 10.96 19.12 -40.28
N ALA A 33 11.93 20.04 -40.23
CA ALA A 33 12.71 20.31 -39.03
C ALA A 33 11.81 20.75 -37.86
N GLN A 34 10.89 21.68 -38.11
CA GLN A 34 9.92 22.16 -37.13
C GLN A 34 9.00 21.04 -36.60
N ALA A 35 8.54 20.15 -37.48
CA ALA A 35 7.74 19.00 -37.05
C ALA A 35 8.52 18.03 -36.14
N TYR A 36 9.79 17.76 -36.44
CA TYR A 36 10.65 16.95 -35.56
C TYR A 36 11.01 17.69 -34.27
N LEU A 37 11.19 19.01 -34.32
CA LEU A 37 11.49 19.84 -33.16
C LEU A 37 10.34 19.80 -32.16
N ALA A 38 9.09 19.99 -32.62
CA ALA A 38 7.91 19.90 -31.77
C ALA A 38 7.82 18.54 -31.07
N LYS A 39 7.99 17.44 -31.82
CA LYS A 39 7.99 16.08 -31.26
C LYS A 39 9.12 15.87 -30.25
N ALA A 40 10.32 16.36 -30.55
CA ALA A 40 11.47 16.26 -29.66
C ALA A 40 11.24 17.03 -28.36
N ASN A 41 10.67 18.23 -28.44
CA ASN A 41 10.35 19.06 -27.27
C ASN A 41 9.32 18.39 -26.36
N THR A 42 8.25 17.83 -26.91
CA THR A 42 7.25 17.09 -26.11
C THR A 42 7.90 15.93 -25.38
N ARG A 43 8.63 15.06 -26.10
CA ARG A 43 9.30 13.89 -25.50
C ARG A 43 10.36 14.29 -24.46
N ASP A 44 11.10 15.37 -24.70
CA ASP A 44 12.09 15.90 -23.77
C ASP A 44 11.44 16.43 -22.48
N MET A 45 10.30 17.11 -22.61
CA MET A 45 9.53 17.61 -21.48
C MET A 45 8.95 16.46 -20.64
N ASP A 46 8.33 15.48 -21.28
CA ASP A 46 7.72 14.32 -20.61
C ASP A 46 8.79 13.56 -19.79
N ALA A 47 9.93 13.25 -20.40
CA ALA A 47 11.00 12.54 -19.72
C ALA A 47 11.60 13.34 -18.56
N ARG A 48 11.74 14.66 -18.69
CA ARG A 48 12.19 15.52 -17.58
C ARG A 48 11.19 15.58 -16.43
N ALA A 49 9.89 15.51 -16.72
CA ALA A 49 8.87 15.48 -15.70
C ALA A 49 9.04 14.22 -14.83
N HIS A 50 9.17 13.05 -15.45
CA HIS A 50 9.46 11.79 -14.75
C HIS A 50 10.74 11.85 -13.93
N ILE A 51 11.84 12.38 -14.49
CA ILE A 51 13.11 12.54 -13.74
C ILE A 51 12.92 13.42 -12.48
N ASN A 52 12.18 14.53 -12.60
CA ASN A 52 11.95 15.42 -11.46
C ASN A 52 11.05 14.77 -10.40
N THR A 53 10.03 14.02 -10.82
CA THR A 53 9.15 13.26 -9.94
C THR A 53 9.94 12.17 -9.21
N ALA A 54 10.77 11.41 -9.93
CA ALA A 54 11.65 10.39 -9.35
C ALA A 54 12.58 10.97 -8.28
N LEU A 55 13.21 12.12 -8.57
CA LEU A 55 14.09 12.81 -7.61
C LEU A 55 13.33 13.31 -6.37
N ARG A 56 12.06 13.68 -6.51
CA ARG A 56 11.20 14.04 -5.37
C ARG A 56 10.90 12.81 -4.51
N TYR A 57 10.43 11.72 -5.10
CA TYR A 57 10.14 10.48 -4.36
C TYR A 57 11.38 9.94 -3.65
N ARG A 58 12.54 9.97 -4.31
CA ARG A 58 13.81 9.58 -3.69
C ARG A 58 14.13 10.44 -2.46
N LYS A 59 13.87 11.76 -2.52
CA LYS A 59 14.07 12.66 -1.38
C LYS A 59 13.09 12.38 -0.24
N GLU A 60 11.88 11.95 -0.56
CA GLU A 60 10.85 11.56 0.40
C GLU A 60 11.08 10.15 0.99
N GLY A 61 12.00 9.37 0.42
CA GLY A 61 12.30 8.00 0.84
C GLY A 61 11.39 6.94 0.19
N GLU A 62 10.55 7.33 -0.76
CA GLU A 62 9.68 6.45 -1.52
C GLU A 62 10.46 5.80 -2.69
N LEU A 63 11.37 4.88 -2.34
CA LEU A 63 12.37 4.35 -3.27
C LEU A 63 11.76 3.60 -4.47
N PHE A 64 10.71 2.80 -4.23
CA PHE A 64 10.03 2.06 -5.30
C PHE A 64 9.35 2.98 -6.31
N GLU A 65 8.64 4.01 -5.84
CA GLU A 65 8.00 5.01 -6.72
C GLU A 65 9.06 5.83 -7.48
N ALA A 66 10.18 6.16 -6.84
CA ALA A 66 11.29 6.81 -7.52
C ALA A 66 11.88 5.94 -8.65
N LYS A 67 12.00 4.63 -8.42
CA LYS A 67 12.51 3.67 -9.40
C LYS A 67 11.60 3.62 -10.62
N LYS A 68 10.30 3.45 -10.41
CA LYS A 68 9.29 3.44 -11.47
C LYS A 68 9.35 4.69 -12.35
N GLU A 69 9.44 5.87 -11.75
CA GLU A 69 9.53 7.13 -12.50
C GLU A 69 10.85 7.25 -13.28
N PHE A 70 11.97 6.73 -12.76
CA PHE A 70 13.20 6.66 -13.54
C PHE A 70 13.11 5.67 -14.71
N GLU A 71 12.42 4.54 -14.53
CA GLU A 71 12.17 3.58 -15.60
C GLU A 71 11.29 4.18 -16.69
N GLU A 72 10.21 4.89 -16.33
CA GLU A 72 9.36 5.65 -17.27
C GLU A 72 10.17 6.73 -18.02
N ALA A 73 11.08 7.41 -17.34
CA ALA A 73 12.01 8.34 -17.99
C ALA A 73 12.94 7.64 -19.00
N LEU A 74 13.37 6.41 -18.71
CA LEU A 74 14.23 5.61 -19.60
C LEU A 74 13.46 4.97 -20.75
N GLU A 75 12.15 4.75 -20.66
CA GLU A 75 11.34 4.37 -21.83
C GLU A 75 11.40 5.46 -22.92
N VAL A 76 11.41 6.73 -22.48
CA VAL A 76 11.54 7.88 -23.38
C VAL A 76 13.02 8.13 -23.73
N TYR A 77 13.92 7.97 -22.77
CA TYR A 77 15.37 8.15 -22.94
C TYR A 77 16.19 6.86 -22.70
N PRO A 78 16.14 5.84 -23.58
CA PRO A 78 16.79 4.56 -23.31
C PRO A 78 18.31 4.62 -23.12
N LYS A 79 18.96 5.69 -23.61
CA LYS A 79 20.43 5.88 -23.57
C LYS A 79 20.88 7.08 -22.73
N HIS A 80 20.01 7.62 -21.88
CA HIS A 80 20.37 8.80 -21.09
C HIS A 80 21.21 8.44 -19.88
N ARG A 81 22.53 8.50 -20.06
CA ARG A 81 23.56 8.10 -19.09
C ARG A 81 23.32 8.61 -17.67
N ARG A 82 22.91 9.88 -17.49
CA ARG A 82 22.68 10.42 -16.15
C ARG A 82 21.49 9.77 -15.44
N VAL A 83 20.45 9.38 -16.16
CA VAL A 83 19.28 8.71 -15.55
C VAL A 83 19.64 7.27 -15.23
N GLN A 84 20.36 6.58 -16.12
CA GLN A 84 20.91 5.25 -15.82
C GLN A 84 21.78 5.25 -14.56
N MET A 85 22.73 6.20 -14.44
CA MET A 85 23.55 6.34 -13.22
C MET A 85 22.72 6.64 -11.96
N LEU A 86 21.64 7.42 -12.08
CA LEU A 86 20.76 7.71 -10.94
C LEU A 86 19.93 6.49 -10.52
N LEU A 87 19.47 5.71 -11.50
CA LEU A 87 18.75 4.46 -11.29
C LEU A 87 19.68 3.40 -10.68
N GLU A 88 20.89 3.22 -11.20
CA GLU A 88 21.91 2.32 -10.64
C GLU A 88 22.21 2.66 -9.17
N ALA A 89 22.38 3.96 -8.85
CA ALA A 89 22.58 4.39 -7.47
C ALA A 89 21.34 4.13 -6.60
N LEU A 90 20.14 4.27 -7.16
CA LEU A 90 18.89 4.00 -6.46
C LEU A 90 18.70 2.49 -6.21
N ASP A 91 19.06 1.63 -7.17
CA ASP A 91 19.01 0.18 -7.01
C ASP A 91 19.92 -0.28 -5.85
N LEU A 92 21.11 0.32 -5.72
CA LEU A 92 21.99 0.07 -4.56
C LEU A 92 21.35 0.53 -3.24
N ASP A 93 20.70 1.70 -3.23
CA ASP A 93 19.99 2.20 -2.04
C ASP A 93 18.80 1.28 -1.66
N ILE A 94 18.06 0.77 -2.65
CA ILE A 94 16.97 -0.19 -2.48
C ILE A 94 17.52 -1.50 -1.91
N GLU A 95 18.55 -2.08 -2.54
CA GLU A 95 19.15 -3.33 -2.09
C GLU A 95 19.67 -3.24 -0.65
N ALA A 96 20.35 -2.14 -0.30
CA ALA A 96 20.82 -1.91 1.05
C ALA A 96 19.66 -1.80 2.06
N THR A 97 18.58 -1.12 1.70
CA THR A 97 17.38 -0.96 2.54
C THR A 97 16.66 -2.29 2.75
N VAL A 98 16.47 -3.05 1.67
CA VAL A 98 15.88 -4.39 1.67
C VAL A 98 16.67 -5.32 2.57
N ASN A 99 17.99 -5.39 2.39
CA ASN A 99 18.85 -6.27 3.20
C ASN A 99 18.84 -5.87 4.69
N PHE A 100 18.94 -4.57 5.00
CA PHE A 100 18.91 -4.10 6.38
C PHE A 100 17.62 -4.50 7.11
N TYR A 101 16.46 -4.26 6.50
CA TYR A 101 15.19 -4.58 7.12
C TYR A 101 14.88 -6.08 7.10
N TYR A 102 15.37 -6.81 6.10
CA TYR A 102 15.30 -8.28 6.08
C TYR A 102 16.08 -8.88 7.26
N GLU A 103 17.33 -8.46 7.47
CA GLU A 103 18.16 -8.92 8.61
C GLU A 103 17.51 -8.59 9.95
N LYS A 104 17.02 -7.36 10.11
CA LYS A 104 16.27 -6.95 11.31
C LYS A 104 15.02 -7.80 11.53
N GLY A 105 14.27 -8.08 10.45
CA GLY A 105 13.09 -8.92 10.52
C GLY A 105 13.40 -10.35 10.92
N GLN A 106 14.48 -10.93 10.41
CA GLN A 106 14.97 -12.24 10.81
C GLN A 106 15.40 -12.27 12.28
N GLU A 107 16.14 -11.26 12.75
CA GLU A 107 16.56 -11.15 14.15
C GLU A 107 15.35 -11.13 15.11
N GLU A 108 14.34 -10.32 14.81
CA GLU A 108 13.11 -10.26 15.62
C GLU A 108 12.29 -11.55 15.51
N PHE A 109 12.30 -12.21 14.36
CA PHE A 109 11.65 -13.50 14.17
C PHE A 109 12.29 -14.58 15.06
N GLU A 110 13.62 -14.62 15.14
CA GLU A 110 14.37 -15.53 16.02
C GLU A 110 14.08 -15.28 17.50
N LYS A 111 13.95 -14.00 17.89
CA LYS A 111 13.50 -13.58 19.22
C LYS A 111 12.03 -13.92 19.51
N ARG A 112 11.28 -14.38 18.51
CA ARG A 112 9.82 -14.62 18.54
C ARG A 112 8.98 -13.35 18.69
N ASN A 113 9.57 -12.20 18.38
CA ASN A 113 8.91 -10.91 18.32
C ASN A 113 8.26 -10.76 16.94
N TYR A 114 7.22 -11.56 16.69
CA TYR A 114 6.63 -11.69 15.36
C TYR A 114 5.94 -10.41 14.86
N GLU A 115 5.45 -9.55 15.76
CA GLU A 115 4.86 -8.25 15.36
C GLU A 115 5.96 -7.34 14.79
N GLU A 116 7.10 -7.25 15.48
CA GLU A 116 8.26 -6.47 15.12
C GLU A 116 8.94 -7.01 13.86
N ALA A 117 9.05 -8.34 13.75
CA ALA A 117 9.53 -9.01 12.55
C ALA A 117 8.67 -8.65 11.32
N ARG A 118 7.33 -8.70 11.49
CA ARG A 118 6.40 -8.32 10.41
C ARG A 118 6.57 -6.87 9.99
N VAL A 119 6.74 -5.95 10.94
CA VAL A 119 6.98 -4.53 10.64
C VAL A 119 8.27 -4.35 9.83
N ALA A 120 9.36 -5.00 10.23
CA ALA A 120 10.61 -4.93 9.48
C ALA A 120 10.46 -5.49 8.05
N PHE A 121 9.79 -6.64 7.87
CA PHE A 121 9.52 -7.17 6.53
C PHE A 121 8.65 -6.25 5.67
N LEU A 122 7.67 -5.55 6.27
CA LEU A 122 6.87 -4.54 5.55
C LEU A 122 7.71 -3.35 5.08
N GLU A 123 8.64 -2.85 5.91
CA GLU A 123 9.55 -1.77 5.50
C GLU A 123 10.48 -2.21 4.36
N ALA A 124 10.93 -3.46 4.37
CA ALA A 124 11.71 -4.02 3.27
C ALA A 124 10.89 -4.11 1.98
N LEU A 125 9.64 -4.59 2.05
CA LEU A 125 8.73 -4.67 0.90
C LEU A 125 8.25 -3.30 0.41
N LYS A 126 8.31 -2.26 1.24
CA LYS A 126 8.05 -0.88 0.79
C LYS A 126 9.14 -0.42 -0.18
N ALA A 127 10.39 -0.84 0.03
CA ALA A 127 11.51 -0.53 -0.86
C ALA A 127 11.48 -1.40 -2.13
N ASP A 128 11.14 -2.69 -1.99
CA ASP A 128 10.96 -3.62 -3.12
C ASP A 128 9.79 -4.59 -2.88
N PRO A 129 8.59 -4.32 -3.44
CA PRO A 129 7.40 -5.12 -3.22
C PRO A 129 7.47 -6.55 -3.78
N GLU A 130 8.38 -6.83 -4.71
CA GLU A 130 8.46 -8.13 -5.42
C GLU A 130 9.56 -9.04 -4.88
N GLU A 131 10.23 -8.66 -3.78
CA GLU A 131 11.32 -9.44 -3.21
C GLU A 131 10.81 -10.76 -2.57
N ASN A 132 10.91 -11.82 -3.36
CA ASN A 132 10.39 -13.16 -3.05
C ASN A 132 10.86 -13.72 -1.71
N ARG A 133 12.12 -13.44 -1.30
CA ARG A 133 12.65 -13.95 -0.03
C ARG A 133 11.87 -13.35 1.15
N ILE A 134 11.53 -12.06 1.08
CA ILE A 134 10.77 -11.37 2.13
C ILE A 134 9.30 -11.78 2.08
N LEU A 135 8.70 -11.90 0.89
CA LEU A 135 7.32 -12.37 0.76
C LEU A 135 7.11 -13.73 1.42
N THR A 136 8.09 -14.64 1.29
CA THR A 136 8.06 -15.96 1.93
C THR A 136 8.09 -15.85 3.46
N GLU A 137 9.00 -15.05 4.00
CA GLU A 137 9.14 -14.85 5.45
C GLU A 137 7.96 -14.08 6.06
N MET A 138 7.43 -13.11 5.32
CA MET A 138 6.22 -12.38 5.66
C MET A 138 5.01 -13.31 5.73
N SER A 139 4.84 -14.23 4.76
CA SER A 139 3.77 -15.23 4.79
C SER A 139 3.87 -16.13 6.02
N LYS A 140 5.06 -16.64 6.34
CA LYS A 140 5.30 -17.45 7.55
C LYS A 140 4.98 -16.66 8.83
N THR A 141 5.44 -15.42 8.91
CA THR A 141 5.22 -14.53 10.06
C THR A 141 3.74 -14.23 10.25
N ASN A 142 3.02 -13.93 9.16
CA ASN A 142 1.58 -13.70 9.15
C ASN A 142 0.82 -14.94 9.65
N ASP A 143 1.16 -16.13 9.17
CA ASP A 143 0.53 -17.37 9.61
C ASP A 143 0.71 -17.61 11.12
N ILE A 144 1.90 -17.31 11.66
CA ILE A 144 2.18 -17.42 13.09
C ILE A 144 1.36 -16.40 13.89
N LEU A 145 1.33 -15.14 13.45
CA LEU A 145 0.56 -14.09 14.12
C LEU A 145 -0.94 -14.37 14.09
N VAL A 146 -1.50 -14.77 12.95
CA VAL A 146 -2.91 -15.13 12.82
C VAL A 146 -3.26 -16.26 13.79
N LYS A 147 -2.47 -17.34 13.83
CA LYS A 147 -2.70 -18.46 14.75
C LYS A 147 -2.58 -18.03 16.22
N THR A 148 -1.61 -17.17 16.53
CA THR A 148 -1.38 -16.67 17.89
C THR A 148 -2.57 -15.82 18.35
N TYR A 149 -2.95 -14.82 17.57
CA TYR A 149 -4.07 -13.94 17.89
C TYR A 149 -5.41 -14.66 17.93
N LEU A 150 -5.64 -15.66 17.06
CA LEU A 150 -6.82 -16.50 17.13
C LEU A 150 -6.90 -17.25 18.47
N LYS A 151 -5.79 -17.89 18.87
CA LYS A 151 -5.72 -18.60 20.16
C LYS A 151 -5.92 -17.68 21.35
N GLU A 152 -5.27 -16.52 21.36
CA GLU A 152 -5.45 -15.52 22.41
C GLU A 152 -6.88 -14.99 22.45
N GLY A 153 -7.48 -14.69 21.29
CA GLY A 153 -8.86 -14.24 21.17
C GLY A 153 -9.86 -15.24 21.75
N ILE A 154 -9.72 -16.52 21.40
CA ILE A 154 -10.54 -17.61 21.97
C ILE A 154 -10.33 -17.71 23.48
N ALA A 155 -9.09 -17.65 23.96
CA ALA A 155 -8.81 -17.75 25.40
C ALA A 155 -9.40 -16.56 26.21
N PHE A 156 -9.38 -15.34 25.67
CA PHE A 156 -10.03 -14.20 26.30
C PHE A 156 -11.55 -14.33 26.28
N TYR A 157 -12.10 -14.81 25.17
CA TYR A 157 -13.53 -15.07 25.03
C TYR A 157 -14.04 -16.10 26.05
N GLU A 158 -13.32 -17.20 26.24
CA GLU A 158 -13.67 -18.23 27.23
C GLU A 158 -13.66 -17.69 28.68
N LYS A 159 -12.88 -16.63 28.93
CA LYS A 159 -12.85 -15.90 30.22
C LYS A 159 -13.92 -14.81 30.33
N GLY A 160 -14.74 -14.59 29.30
CA GLY A 160 -15.72 -13.49 29.24
C GLY A 160 -15.10 -12.11 29.03
N MET A 161 -13.80 -12.04 28.71
CA MET A 161 -13.05 -10.82 28.44
C MET A 161 -13.23 -10.40 26.97
N PHE A 162 -14.45 -9.98 26.63
CA PHE A 162 -14.83 -9.73 25.24
C PHE A 162 -14.05 -8.59 24.57
N ASP A 163 -13.64 -7.56 25.31
CA ASP A 163 -12.88 -6.44 24.75
C ASP A 163 -11.50 -6.86 24.25
N GLU A 164 -10.78 -7.63 25.07
CA GLU A 164 -9.49 -8.21 24.73
C GLU A 164 -9.61 -9.24 23.62
N ALA A 165 -10.69 -10.04 23.64
CA ALA A 165 -10.96 -11.03 22.61
C ALA A 165 -11.18 -10.38 21.23
N VAL A 166 -12.02 -9.33 21.16
CA VAL A 166 -12.21 -8.54 19.92
C VAL A 166 -10.88 -7.99 19.45
N LYS A 167 -10.10 -7.34 20.33
CA LYS A 167 -8.82 -6.72 19.95
C LYS A 167 -7.86 -7.73 19.31
N ARG A 168 -7.78 -8.96 19.83
CA ARG A 168 -6.92 -10.01 19.24
C ARG A 168 -7.47 -10.52 17.93
N LEU A 169 -8.76 -10.83 17.85
CA LEU A 169 -9.37 -11.33 16.60
C LEU A 169 -9.38 -10.28 15.48
N GLU A 170 -9.54 -8.99 15.79
CA GLU A 170 -9.40 -7.91 14.81
C GLU A 170 -7.99 -7.89 14.22
N LYS A 171 -6.93 -8.03 15.04
CA LYS A 171 -5.55 -8.13 14.53
C LYS A 171 -5.38 -9.35 13.62
N ALA A 172 -5.95 -10.51 13.97
CA ALA A 172 -5.90 -11.70 13.12
C ALA A 172 -6.62 -11.47 11.79
N TYR A 173 -7.83 -10.89 11.85
CA TYR A 173 -8.68 -10.64 10.69
C TYR A 173 -8.06 -9.61 9.73
N GLN A 174 -7.38 -8.58 10.26
CA GLN A 174 -6.65 -7.61 9.45
C GLN A 174 -5.51 -8.26 8.63
N ILE A 175 -4.85 -9.29 9.17
CA ILE A 175 -3.79 -10.00 8.46
C ILE A 175 -4.36 -10.95 7.40
N ASN A 176 -5.45 -11.65 7.72
CA ASN A 176 -6.06 -12.64 6.82
C ASN A 176 -7.59 -12.48 6.78
N PRO A 177 -8.12 -11.45 6.09
CA PRO A 177 -9.55 -11.14 6.09
C PRO A 177 -10.38 -12.17 5.31
N VAL A 178 -9.74 -12.94 4.43
CA VAL A 178 -10.40 -13.99 3.61
C VAL A 178 -10.60 -15.29 4.38
N ASN A 179 -10.07 -15.41 5.61
CA ASN A 179 -10.24 -16.60 6.42
C ASN A 179 -11.65 -16.65 7.05
N PRO A 180 -12.51 -17.61 6.63
CA PRO A 180 -13.89 -17.68 7.11
C PRO A 180 -13.97 -18.01 8.61
N LEU A 181 -12.97 -18.71 9.17
CA LEU A 181 -12.92 -18.98 10.61
C LEU A 181 -12.77 -17.68 11.40
N LEU A 182 -11.90 -16.77 10.96
CA LEU A 182 -11.71 -15.48 11.63
C LEU A 182 -12.96 -14.61 11.53
N ALA A 183 -13.58 -14.55 10.34
CA ALA A 183 -14.84 -13.85 10.14
C ALA A 183 -15.92 -14.38 11.10
N ASN A 184 -16.12 -15.71 11.16
CA ASN A 184 -17.11 -16.32 12.03
C ASN A 184 -16.84 -16.03 13.52
N GLN A 185 -15.60 -16.23 13.97
CA GLN A 185 -15.22 -15.98 15.36
C GLN A 185 -15.43 -14.51 15.72
N LEU A 186 -14.93 -13.59 14.91
CA LEU A 186 -15.05 -12.15 15.18
C LEU A 186 -16.51 -11.68 15.20
N THR A 187 -17.36 -12.19 14.31
CA THR A 187 -18.81 -11.89 14.32
C THR A 187 -19.53 -12.44 15.55
N ASP A 188 -19.18 -13.64 16.04
CA ASP A 188 -19.73 -14.18 17.29
C ASP A 188 -19.31 -13.31 18.48
N ILE A 189 -18.02 -12.95 18.58
CA ILE A 189 -17.55 -12.11 19.68
C ILE A 189 -18.23 -10.75 19.69
N TYR A 190 -18.38 -10.09 18.53
CA TYR A 190 -19.13 -8.83 18.45
C TYR A 190 -20.56 -8.97 18.95
N ASN A 191 -21.27 -10.02 18.54
CA ASN A 191 -22.62 -10.29 19.03
C ASN A 191 -22.64 -10.45 20.56
N ARG A 192 -21.73 -11.26 21.13
CA ARG A 192 -21.70 -11.46 22.59
C ARG A 192 -21.36 -10.21 23.37
N ARG A 193 -20.43 -9.41 22.86
CA ARG A 193 -20.08 -8.13 23.48
C ARG A 193 -21.22 -7.13 23.39
N ALA A 194 -21.94 -7.08 22.25
CA ALA A 194 -23.15 -6.29 22.11
C ALA A 194 -24.24 -6.70 23.11
N LEU A 195 -24.47 -8.01 23.30
CA LEU A 195 -25.42 -8.51 24.31
C LEU A 195 -25.00 -8.15 25.74
N LYS A 196 -23.69 -8.16 26.04
CA LYS A 196 -23.17 -7.65 27.33
C LYS A 196 -23.45 -6.16 27.49
N TYR A 197 -23.12 -5.34 26.49
CA TYR A 197 -23.42 -3.90 26.52
C TYR A 197 -24.91 -3.60 26.64
N TYR A 198 -25.77 -4.39 25.99
CA TYR A 198 -27.23 -4.27 26.12
C TYR A 198 -27.70 -4.49 27.56
N ARG A 199 -27.14 -5.49 28.27
CA ARG A 199 -27.44 -5.75 29.69
C ARG A 199 -26.91 -4.66 30.62
N GLU A 200 -25.82 -4.00 30.23
CA GLU A 200 -25.23 -2.86 30.93
C GLU A 200 -25.87 -1.50 30.54
N ASP A 201 -26.94 -1.51 29.74
CA ASP A 201 -27.64 -0.33 29.20
C ASP A 201 -26.77 0.58 28.32
N LYS A 202 -25.63 0.07 27.84
CA LYS A 202 -24.71 0.76 26.92
C LYS A 202 -25.12 0.55 25.46
N LEU A 203 -26.35 0.95 25.13
CA LEU A 203 -27.01 0.63 23.85
C LEU A 203 -26.22 1.10 22.62
N SER A 204 -25.60 2.29 22.66
CA SER A 204 -24.81 2.80 21.53
C SER A 204 -23.60 1.93 21.20
N GLN A 205 -22.94 1.35 22.21
CA GLN A 205 -21.80 0.46 22.01
C GLN A 205 -22.26 -0.90 21.44
N ALA A 206 -23.42 -1.39 21.90
CA ALA A 206 -24.02 -2.59 21.32
C ALA A 206 -24.36 -2.41 19.83
N VAL A 207 -24.91 -1.26 19.45
CA VAL A 207 -25.19 -0.92 18.04
C VAL A 207 -23.92 -0.95 17.18
N ILE A 208 -22.82 -0.36 17.68
CA ILE A 208 -21.53 -0.36 16.96
C ILE A 208 -21.05 -1.79 16.70
N ASP A 209 -21.09 -2.65 17.70
CA ASP A 209 -20.64 -4.05 17.56
C ASP A 209 -21.51 -4.86 16.60
N LEU A 210 -22.83 -4.74 16.68
CA LEU A 210 -23.73 -5.44 15.75
C LEU A 210 -23.55 -4.96 14.31
N ASN A 211 -23.33 -3.65 14.09
CA ASN A 211 -23.01 -3.11 12.77
C ASN A 211 -21.69 -3.67 12.23
N ARG A 212 -20.61 -3.68 13.03
CA ARG A 212 -19.33 -4.29 12.64
C ARG A 212 -19.49 -5.76 12.28
N SER A 213 -20.32 -6.49 13.03
CA SER A 213 -20.62 -7.89 12.71
C SER A 213 -21.30 -8.02 11.34
N LEU A 214 -22.26 -7.15 11.03
CA LEU A 214 -22.94 -7.12 9.73
C LEU A 214 -22.06 -6.63 8.59
N GLU A 215 -21.09 -5.76 8.83
CA GLU A 215 -20.08 -5.37 7.85
C GLU A 215 -19.23 -6.57 7.42
N ILE A 216 -18.84 -7.43 8.37
CA ILE A 216 -18.07 -8.65 8.08
C ILE A 216 -18.96 -9.72 7.44
N LYS A 217 -20.18 -9.94 7.97
CA LYS A 217 -21.15 -10.90 7.45
C LYS A 217 -22.54 -10.26 7.37
N PRO A 218 -22.93 -9.75 6.19
CA PRO A 218 -24.20 -9.04 6.02
C PRO A 218 -25.44 -9.90 6.23
N GLY A 219 -25.36 -11.21 5.97
CA GLY A 219 -26.51 -12.14 5.96
C GLY A 219 -26.98 -12.64 7.34
N GLN A 220 -26.58 -12.01 8.44
CA GLN A 220 -26.91 -12.46 9.79
C GLN A 220 -28.28 -11.90 10.25
N GLU A 221 -29.37 -12.58 9.89
CA GLU A 221 -30.74 -12.16 10.23
C GLU A 221 -30.96 -11.97 11.73
N GLU A 222 -30.42 -12.88 12.55
CA GLU A 222 -30.50 -12.78 14.02
C GLU A 222 -29.90 -11.45 14.53
N ILE A 223 -28.72 -11.08 14.02
CA ILE A 223 -28.04 -9.83 14.40
C ILE A 223 -28.83 -8.60 13.93
N ARG A 224 -29.46 -8.65 12.75
CA ARG A 224 -30.33 -7.55 12.28
C ARG A 224 -31.54 -7.36 13.20
N ASN A 225 -32.16 -8.46 13.64
CA ASN A 225 -33.29 -8.42 14.55
C ASN A 225 -32.89 -7.84 15.91
N GLN A 226 -31.74 -8.27 16.46
CA GLN A 226 -31.18 -7.70 17.68
C GLN A 226 -30.89 -6.20 17.53
N LEU A 227 -30.26 -5.80 16.43
CA LEU A 227 -29.95 -4.40 16.15
C LEU A 227 -31.22 -3.54 16.11
N ALA A 228 -32.28 -3.99 15.44
CA ALA A 228 -33.55 -3.28 15.37
C ALA A 228 -34.18 -3.09 16.75
N GLN A 229 -34.18 -4.12 17.60
CA GLN A 229 -34.69 -4.03 18.97
C GLN A 229 -33.90 -3.01 19.82
N ILE A 230 -32.57 -3.01 19.71
CA ILE A 230 -31.71 -2.09 20.44
C ILE A 230 -31.92 -0.64 19.96
N GLN A 231 -32.06 -0.44 18.65
CA GLN A 231 -32.32 0.88 18.07
C GLN A 231 -33.69 1.42 18.47
N GLU A 232 -34.73 0.58 18.52
CA GLU A 232 -36.05 0.98 18.99
C GLU A 232 -35.98 1.46 20.45
N ARG A 233 -35.32 0.68 21.33
CA ARG A 233 -35.14 1.06 22.74
C ARG A 233 -34.35 2.35 22.89
N LEU A 234 -33.28 2.54 22.11
CA LEU A 234 -32.49 3.76 22.12
C LEU A 234 -33.33 4.98 21.71
N GLY A 235 -34.11 4.86 20.63
CA GLY A 235 -35.01 5.92 20.17
C GLY A 235 -36.16 6.22 21.13
N GLN A 236 -36.62 5.23 21.92
CA GLN A 236 -37.58 5.46 23.01
C GLN A 236 -36.93 6.25 24.14
N LEU A 237 -35.70 5.91 24.55
CA LEU A 237 -34.97 6.64 25.59
C LEU A 237 -34.64 8.08 25.20
N GLU A 238 -34.27 8.33 23.94
CA GLU A 238 -34.03 9.68 23.42
C GLU A 238 -35.28 10.55 23.43
N LYS A 239 -36.47 9.95 23.28
CA LYS A 239 -37.77 10.65 23.42
C LYS A 239 -38.17 10.92 24.86
N ILE A 240 -37.53 10.26 25.83
CA ILE A 240 -37.82 10.33 27.27
C ILE A 240 -36.74 11.13 28.03
N GLY A 241 -35.56 11.34 27.44
CA GLY A 241 -34.49 12.20 27.98
C GLY A 241 -34.90 13.67 28.10
N PRO A 242 -34.29 14.42 29.04
CA PRO A 242 -34.91 15.51 29.81
C PRO A 242 -35.58 16.63 29.00
#